data_AF-A0A5A7T6L0-F1
#
_entry.id   AF-A0A5A7T6L0-F1
#
_cell.length_a   1.000
_cell.length_b   1.000
_cell.length_c   1.000
_cell.angle_alpha   90.00
_cell.angle_beta   90.00
_cell.angle_gamma   90.00
#
_symmetry.space_group_name_H-M   'P 1'
#
loop_
_entity.id
_entity.type
_entity.pdbx_description
1 polymer ?
#
loop_
_entity_poly.entity_id
_entity_poly.type
_entity_poly.pdbx_seq_one_letter_code
_entity_poly.pdbx_strand_id
1 'polypeptide(L)'
;MAEESKKIESPPPSDPPPPPPEELPKDVAEEKSVPEVADPKSTEGSVNRDAVLAKVATEKRLSLIKAWEESEKSKAENKAHKKLSSVAAWENSKKASVEAELKKIEESLEKKKGEYIEKMKNKIALLHKSAEEKRAIIEAKRGEDLLKAEETAAKYRATGTAPKKLLGCFSS
;
A
#
# COMPACT_ATOMS: atom_id res chain seq x y z
N MET A 1 13.54 -37.48 2.41
CA MET A 1 13.97 -36.22 3.04
C MET A 1 12.89 -35.20 2.73
N ALA A 2 12.04 -34.95 3.72
CA ALA A 2 11.03 -33.92 3.68
C ALA A 2 11.71 -32.58 3.97
N GLU A 3 11.38 -31.54 3.22
CA GLU A 3 11.67 -30.17 3.63
C GLU A 3 10.39 -29.35 3.55
N GLU A 4 10.18 -28.63 4.62
CA GLU A 4 8.92 -28.24 5.22
C GLU A 4 8.56 -26.82 4.77
N SER A 5 7.37 -26.64 4.21
CA SER A 5 6.85 -25.32 3.84
C SER A 5 6.41 -24.57 5.10
N LYS A 6 7.28 -23.70 5.61
CA LYS A 6 6.95 -22.83 6.74
C LYS A 6 6.12 -21.62 6.25
N LYS A 7 4.81 -21.74 6.42
CA LYS A 7 3.81 -20.68 6.24
C LYS A 7 4.07 -19.57 7.26
N ILE A 8 4.33 -18.35 6.79
CA ILE A 8 4.46 -17.15 7.64
C ILE A 8 3.04 -16.62 7.88
N GLU A 9 2.54 -16.86 9.08
CA GLU A 9 1.27 -16.33 9.57
C GLU A 9 1.52 -14.97 10.22
N SER A 10 0.91 -13.92 9.67
CA SER A 10 0.95 -12.56 10.20
C SER A 10 0.14 -12.47 11.51
N PRO A 11 0.63 -11.78 12.55
CA PRO A 11 -0.11 -11.63 13.80
C PRO A 11 -1.36 -10.75 13.60
N PRO A 12 -2.43 -10.96 14.39
CA PRO A 12 -3.66 -10.16 14.29
C PRO A 12 -3.43 -8.72 14.79
N PRO A 13 -4.23 -7.75 14.33
CA PRO A 13 -4.12 -6.37 14.79
C PRO A 13 -4.48 -6.29 16.29
N SER A 14 -3.63 -5.63 17.07
CA SER A 14 -3.87 -5.35 18.48
C SER A 14 -4.87 -4.20 18.61
N ASP A 15 -5.99 -4.45 19.28
CA ASP A 15 -6.94 -3.40 19.64
C ASP A 15 -6.30 -2.39 20.62
N PRO A 16 -6.59 -1.08 20.51
CA PRO A 16 -6.13 -0.09 21.48
C PRO A 16 -6.86 -0.26 22.83
N PRO A 17 -6.19 -0.01 23.97
CA PRO A 17 -6.80 -0.15 25.29
C PRO A 17 -7.87 0.94 25.53
N PRO A 18 -8.92 0.65 26.34
CA PRO A 18 -9.98 1.60 26.61
C PRO A 18 -9.48 2.77 27.48
N PRO A 19 -10.07 3.97 27.35
CA PRO A 19 -9.72 5.11 28.18
C PRO A 19 -10.16 4.93 29.65
N PRO A 20 -9.43 5.49 30.63
CA PRO A 20 -9.81 5.46 32.04
C PRO A 20 -11.10 6.26 32.32
N PRO A 21 -11.94 5.84 33.29
CA PRO A 21 -13.19 6.53 33.62
C PRO A 21 -12.95 7.91 34.28
N GLU A 22 -13.63 8.93 33.76
CA GLU A 22 -13.71 10.26 34.35
C GLU A 22 -14.49 10.21 35.68
N GLU A 23 -13.80 10.53 36.78
CA GLU A 23 -14.41 10.74 38.09
C GLU A 23 -15.02 12.15 38.16
N LEU A 24 -16.35 12.19 38.29
CA LEU A 24 -17.12 13.36 38.73
C LEU A 24 -16.82 13.68 40.20
N PRO A 25 -16.59 14.94 40.58
CA PRO A 25 -16.81 15.36 41.96
C PRO A 25 -18.27 15.78 42.13
N LYS A 26 -19.00 14.94 42.87
CA LYS A 26 -20.20 15.35 43.62
C LYS A 26 -19.67 15.87 44.95
N ASP A 27 -19.90 17.14 45.29
CA ASP A 27 -19.77 17.57 46.67
C ASP A 27 -20.88 18.56 47.08
N VAL A 28 -21.79 17.99 47.88
CA VAL A 28 -22.39 18.51 49.11
C VAL A 28 -23.11 19.86 49.06
N ALA A 29 -24.43 19.77 48.88
CA ALA A 29 -25.37 20.71 49.48
C ALA A 29 -25.50 20.38 50.97
N GLU A 30 -25.00 21.26 51.85
CA GLU A 30 -25.33 21.28 53.27
C GLU A 30 -26.21 22.50 53.55
N GLU A 31 -27.48 22.21 53.80
CA GLU A 31 -28.49 23.13 54.32
C GLU A 31 -28.15 23.50 55.75
N LYS A 32 -28.03 24.80 56.05
CA LYS A 32 -28.09 25.28 57.43
C LYS A 32 -28.92 26.55 57.52
N SER A 33 -29.81 26.49 58.48
CA SER A 33 -30.97 27.34 58.74
C SER A 33 -30.65 28.79 59.09
N VAL A 34 -31.62 29.65 58.75
CA VAL A 34 -31.74 31.10 59.03
C VAL A 34 -31.76 31.39 60.54
N PRO A 35 -31.28 32.58 60.97
CA PRO A 35 -32.26 33.54 61.51
C PRO A 35 -32.06 34.98 61.02
N GLU A 36 -33.18 35.59 60.68
CA GLU A 36 -33.46 37.01 60.55
C GLU A 36 -33.13 37.77 61.84
N VAL A 37 -32.22 38.76 61.81
CA VAL A 37 -32.19 39.87 62.80
C VAL A 37 -31.56 41.15 62.22
N ALA A 38 -32.40 42.18 62.13
CA ALA A 38 -32.20 43.63 62.35
C ALA A 38 -31.07 44.42 61.67
N ASP A 39 -31.50 45.39 60.86
CA ASP A 39 -30.76 46.59 60.43
C ASP A 39 -30.26 47.45 61.61
N PRO A 40 -29.06 48.04 61.47
CA PRO A 40 -28.87 49.44 61.83
C PRO A 40 -28.35 50.30 60.66
N LYS A 41 -29.10 51.39 60.42
CA LYS A 41 -28.75 52.64 59.73
C LYS A 41 -27.30 52.82 59.21
N SER A 42 -27.19 52.78 57.88
CA SER A 42 -26.74 53.89 57.02
C SER A 42 -25.49 54.69 57.42
N THR A 43 -24.30 54.10 57.26
CA THR A 43 -23.05 54.81 56.85
C THR A 43 -22.03 53.89 56.17
N GLU A 44 -22.23 52.56 56.23
CA GLU A 44 -21.25 51.55 55.78
C GLU A 44 -21.46 51.02 54.35
N GLY A 45 -22.58 51.36 53.70
CA GLY A 45 -22.89 50.94 52.33
C GLY A 45 -22.05 51.63 51.25
N SER A 46 -21.56 52.86 51.50
CA SER A 46 -20.77 53.61 50.51
C SER A 46 -19.33 53.10 50.40
N VAL A 47 -18.67 52.83 51.53
CA VAL A 47 -17.28 52.35 51.57
C VAL A 47 -17.18 50.93 50.99
N ASN A 48 -18.16 50.07 51.29
CA ASN A 48 -18.24 48.73 50.69
C ASN A 48 -18.47 48.78 49.18
N ARG A 49 -19.31 49.69 48.68
CA ARG A 49 -19.54 49.85 47.24
C ARG A 49 -18.26 50.27 46.52
N ASP A 50 -17.51 51.22 47.07
CA ASP A 50 -16.27 51.71 46.44
C ASP A 50 -15.18 50.63 46.44
N ALA A 51 -15.08 49.82 47.50
CA ALA A 51 -14.20 48.66 47.55
C ALA A 51 -14.59 47.57 46.53
N VAL A 52 -15.88 47.31 46.34
CA VAL A 52 -16.39 46.38 45.31
C VAL A 52 -16.10 46.91 43.91
N LEU A 53 -16.32 48.20 43.65
CA LEU A 53 -16.01 48.82 42.36
C LEU A 53 -14.51 48.77 42.04
N ALA A 54 -13.63 48.96 43.04
CA ALA A 54 -12.19 48.83 42.87
C ALA A 54 -11.76 47.38 42.52
N LYS A 55 -12.41 46.38 43.14
CA LYS A 55 -12.19 44.96 42.79
C LYS A 55 -12.63 44.66 41.36
N VAL A 56 -13.83 45.07 40.97
CA VAL A 56 -14.35 44.90 39.60
C VAL A 56 -13.46 45.60 38.57
N ALA A 57 -12.98 46.81 38.86
CA ALA A 57 -12.04 47.53 37.99
C ALA A 57 -10.71 46.78 37.83
N THR A 58 -10.21 46.18 38.91
CA THR A 58 -8.99 45.35 38.90
C THR A 58 -9.20 44.07 38.10
N GLU A 59 -10.31 43.36 38.32
CA GLU A 59 -10.68 42.16 37.57
C GLU A 59 -10.84 42.43 36.07
N LYS A 60 -11.48 43.56 35.72
CA LYS A 60 -11.59 44.01 34.32
C LYS A 60 -10.21 44.26 33.70
N ARG A 61 -9.30 44.92 34.43
CA ARG A 61 -7.92 45.17 33.97
C ARG A 61 -7.16 43.87 33.76
N LEU A 62 -7.23 42.94 34.71
CA LEU A 62 -6.56 41.63 34.62
C LEU A 62 -7.11 40.80 33.46
N SER A 63 -8.42 40.82 33.27
CA SER A 63 -9.07 40.14 32.14
C SER A 63 -8.62 40.70 30.80
N LEU A 64 -8.48 42.02 30.68
CA LEU A 64 -7.97 42.66 29.47
C LEU A 64 -6.50 42.31 29.19
N ILE A 65 -5.65 42.30 30.23
CA ILE A 65 -4.24 41.90 30.11
C ILE A 65 -4.14 40.45 29.66
N LYS A 66 -4.92 39.55 30.27
CA LYS A 66 -4.94 38.13 29.91
C LYS A 66 -5.41 37.92 28.46
N ALA A 67 -6.46 38.61 28.03
CA ALA A 67 -6.94 38.54 26.65
C ALA A 67 -5.90 39.05 25.64
N TRP A 68 -5.17 40.12 25.99
CA TRP A 68 -4.08 40.63 25.17
C TRP A 68 -2.89 39.67 25.10
N GLU A 69 -2.47 39.11 26.24
CA GLU A 69 -1.41 38.10 26.31
C GLU A 69 -1.74 36.88 25.45
N GLU A 70 -2.97 36.38 25.56
CA GLU A 70 -3.44 35.25 24.76
C GLU A 70 -3.47 35.58 23.26
N SER A 71 -3.85 36.79 22.90
CA SER A 71 -3.79 37.25 21.50
C SER A 71 -2.36 37.27 20.97
N GLU A 72 -1.39 37.72 21.76
CA GLU A 72 0.03 37.73 21.37
C GLU A 72 0.60 36.32 21.26
N LYS A 73 0.26 35.41 22.19
CA LYS A 73 0.61 33.98 22.11
C LYS A 73 0.06 33.34 20.84
N SER A 74 -1.23 33.52 20.57
CA SER A 74 -1.87 32.99 19.37
C SER A 74 -1.22 33.51 18.07
N LYS A 75 -0.80 34.79 18.03
CA LYS A 75 -0.04 35.32 16.87
C LYS A 75 1.30 34.62 16.69
N ALA A 76 2.03 34.37 17.78
CA ALA A 76 3.31 33.67 17.75
C ALA A 76 3.13 32.22 17.28
N GLU A 77 2.16 31.51 17.83
CA GLU A 77 1.81 30.13 17.47
C GLU A 77 1.39 30.04 16.00
N ASN A 78 0.50 30.91 15.52
CA ASN A 78 0.09 30.93 14.12
C ASN A 78 1.26 31.15 13.16
N LYS A 79 2.23 32.00 13.54
CA LYS A 79 3.45 32.20 12.76
C LYS A 79 4.32 30.93 12.76
N ALA A 80 4.45 30.26 13.89
CA ALA A 80 5.20 29.01 14.00
C ALA A 80 4.54 27.89 13.17
N HIS A 81 3.22 27.70 13.30
CA HIS A 81 2.46 26.71 12.53
C HIS A 81 2.61 26.91 11.03
N LYS A 82 2.50 28.15 10.53
CA LYS A 82 2.72 28.44 9.09
C LYS A 82 4.10 28.00 8.61
N LYS A 83 5.15 28.26 9.41
CA LYS A 83 6.52 27.85 9.07
C LYS A 83 6.67 26.33 9.09
N LEU A 84 6.15 25.67 10.12
CA LEU A 84 6.19 24.21 10.23
C LEU A 84 5.45 23.53 9.08
N SER A 85 4.26 24.02 8.72
CA SER A 85 3.51 23.53 7.55
C SER A 85 4.29 23.72 6.25
N SER A 86 4.99 24.85 6.08
CA SER A 86 5.84 25.07 4.91
C SER A 86 7.01 24.09 4.84
N VAL A 87 7.63 23.78 5.97
CA VAL A 87 8.72 22.80 6.05
C VAL A 87 8.20 21.39 5.72
N ALA A 88 7.09 20.98 6.34
CA ALA A 88 6.46 19.69 6.09
C ALA A 88 6.06 19.52 4.61
N ALA A 89 5.50 20.57 3.99
CA ALA A 89 5.16 20.54 2.56
C ALA A 89 6.41 20.38 1.67
N TRP A 90 7.50 21.08 2.00
CA TRP A 90 8.76 20.95 1.28
C TRP A 90 9.38 19.56 1.42
N GLU A 91 9.41 19.01 2.63
CA GLU A 91 9.88 17.64 2.89
C GLU A 91 9.05 16.62 2.13
N ASN A 92 7.72 16.75 2.13
CA ASN A 92 6.83 15.87 1.39
C ASN A 92 7.10 15.96 -0.13
N SER A 93 7.34 17.17 -0.65
CA SER A 93 7.71 17.36 -2.07
C SER A 93 9.03 16.67 -2.42
N LYS A 94 10.05 16.78 -1.55
CA LYS A 94 11.34 16.10 -1.76
C LYS A 94 11.21 14.58 -1.66
N LYS A 95 10.46 14.08 -0.69
CA LYS A 95 10.16 12.65 -0.55
C LYS A 95 9.46 12.11 -1.80
N ALA A 96 8.40 12.78 -2.26
CA ALA A 96 7.66 12.38 -3.45
C ALA A 96 8.54 12.36 -4.71
N SER A 97 9.49 13.30 -4.84
CA SER A 97 10.45 13.30 -5.95
C SER A 97 11.34 12.06 -5.95
N VAL A 98 11.88 11.69 -4.79
CA VAL A 98 12.75 10.50 -4.66
C VAL A 98 11.96 9.22 -4.85
N GLU A 99 10.74 9.13 -4.32
CA GLU A 99 9.84 7.99 -4.51
C GLU A 99 9.45 7.80 -5.98
N ALA A 100 9.25 8.90 -6.72
CA ALA A 100 8.99 8.84 -8.16
C ALA A 100 10.20 8.31 -8.95
N GLU A 101 11.43 8.69 -8.57
CA GLU A 101 12.65 8.16 -9.18
C GLU A 101 12.81 6.65 -8.90
N LEU A 102 12.55 6.22 -7.66
CA LEU A 102 12.55 4.81 -7.28
C LEU A 102 11.56 4.01 -8.13
N LYS A 103 10.31 4.48 -8.22
CA LYS A 103 9.27 3.82 -9.01
C LYS A 103 9.63 3.71 -10.49
N LYS A 104 10.25 4.75 -11.06
CA LYS A 104 10.74 4.72 -12.45
C LYS A 104 11.81 3.64 -12.67
N ILE A 105 12.70 3.46 -11.70
CA ILE A 105 13.73 2.40 -11.75
C ILE A 105 13.06 1.02 -11.69
N GLU A 106 12.12 0.82 -10.76
CA GLU A 106 11.37 -0.43 -10.61
C GLU A 106 10.61 -0.82 -11.89
N GLU A 107 9.89 0.14 -12.49
CA GLU A 107 9.19 -0.07 -13.77
C GLU A 107 10.15 -0.47 -14.89
N SER A 108 11.33 0.16 -14.95
CA SER A 108 12.35 -0.17 -15.95
C SER A 108 12.92 -1.58 -15.78
N LEU A 109 13.05 -2.04 -14.53
CA LEU A 109 13.52 -3.38 -14.21
C LEU A 109 12.47 -4.43 -14.58
N GLU A 110 11.20 -4.19 -14.25
CA GLU A 110 10.12 -5.13 -14.59
C GLU A 110 9.93 -5.22 -16.11
N LYS A 111 10.04 -4.10 -16.83
CA LYS A 111 10.03 -4.11 -18.30
C LYS A 111 11.17 -4.96 -18.88
N LYS A 112 12.40 -4.75 -18.42
CA LYS A 112 13.56 -5.55 -18.88
C LYS A 112 13.36 -7.04 -18.58
N LYS A 113 12.87 -7.36 -17.39
CA LYS A 113 12.58 -8.75 -16.99
C LYS A 113 11.54 -9.38 -17.92
N GLY A 114 10.45 -8.66 -18.24
CA GLY A 114 9.45 -9.10 -19.22
C GLY A 114 10.06 -9.37 -20.60
N GLU A 115 10.86 -8.44 -21.13
CA GLU A 115 11.56 -8.60 -22.40
C GLU A 115 12.49 -9.84 -22.43
N TYR A 116 13.22 -10.10 -21.34
CA TYR A 116 14.08 -11.28 -21.25
C TYR A 116 13.28 -12.58 -21.21
N ILE A 117 12.19 -12.62 -20.43
CA ILE A 117 11.30 -13.79 -20.38
C ILE A 117 10.74 -14.09 -21.78
N GLU A 118 10.27 -13.06 -22.49
CA GLU A 118 9.76 -13.21 -23.84
C GLU A 118 10.83 -13.71 -24.82
N LYS A 119 12.04 -13.14 -24.78
CA LYS A 119 13.18 -13.61 -25.58
C LYS A 119 13.48 -15.09 -25.34
N MET A 120 13.44 -15.55 -24.08
CA MET A 120 13.67 -16.97 -23.78
C MET A 120 12.54 -17.86 -24.30
N LYS A 121 11.28 -17.43 -24.14
CA LYS A 121 10.12 -18.16 -24.70
C LYS A 121 10.19 -18.25 -26.22
N ASN A 122 10.59 -17.18 -26.91
CA ASN A 122 10.77 -17.17 -28.36
C ASN A 122 11.87 -18.13 -28.81
N LYS A 123 12.99 -18.21 -28.08
CA LYS A 123 14.04 -19.20 -28.36
C LYS A 123 13.52 -20.64 -28.22
N ILE A 124 12.75 -20.92 -27.18
CA ILE A 124 12.13 -22.24 -26.98
C ILE A 124 11.17 -22.56 -28.14
N ALA A 125 10.34 -21.60 -28.56
CA ALA A 125 9.43 -21.76 -29.68
C ALA A 125 10.18 -22.03 -31.00
N LEU A 126 11.28 -21.32 -31.26
CA LEU A 126 12.12 -21.57 -32.44
C LEU A 126 12.74 -22.97 -32.45
N LEU A 127 13.21 -23.44 -31.29
CA LEU A 127 13.73 -24.80 -31.14
C LEU A 127 12.65 -25.85 -31.42
N HIS A 128 11.44 -25.63 -30.89
CA HIS A 128 10.30 -26.51 -31.14
C HIS A 128 9.95 -26.56 -32.63
N LYS A 129 9.79 -25.38 -33.26
CA LYS A 129 9.50 -25.25 -34.68
C LYS A 129 10.54 -25.97 -35.54
N SER A 130 11.84 -25.77 -35.26
CA SER A 130 12.91 -26.46 -36.00
C SER A 130 12.86 -27.98 -35.82
N ALA A 131 12.50 -28.47 -34.63
CA ALA A 131 12.32 -29.89 -34.40
C ALA A 131 11.10 -30.46 -35.15
N GLU A 132 9.99 -29.72 -35.20
CA GLU A 132 8.80 -30.09 -35.97
C GLU A 132 9.07 -30.11 -37.48
N GLU A 133 9.80 -29.12 -38.01
CA GLU A 133 10.23 -29.08 -39.41
C GLU A 133 11.04 -30.33 -39.77
N LYS A 134 11.98 -30.76 -38.91
CA LYS A 134 12.74 -32.00 -39.10
C LYS A 134 11.84 -33.23 -39.09
N ARG A 135 10.87 -33.31 -38.15
CA ARG A 135 9.90 -34.42 -38.10
C ARG A 135 9.04 -34.48 -39.36
N ALA A 136 8.59 -33.32 -39.86
CA ALA A 136 7.80 -33.22 -41.08
C ALA A 136 8.59 -33.71 -42.31
N ILE A 137 9.89 -33.37 -42.41
CA ILE A 137 10.76 -33.87 -43.49
C ILE A 137 10.91 -35.39 -43.42
N ILE A 138 11.12 -35.96 -42.23
CA ILE A 138 11.22 -37.41 -42.04
C ILE A 138 9.93 -38.09 -42.48
N GLU A 139 8.78 -37.57 -42.06
CA GLU A 139 7.48 -38.15 -42.39
C GLU A 139 7.15 -38.03 -43.88
N ALA A 140 7.50 -36.91 -44.52
CA ALA A 140 7.37 -36.75 -45.97
C ALA A 140 8.19 -37.79 -46.73
N LYS A 141 9.43 -38.03 -46.30
CA LYS A 141 10.31 -39.03 -46.93
C LYS A 141 9.81 -40.46 -46.71
N ARG A 142 9.29 -40.75 -45.51
CA ARG A 142 8.61 -42.02 -45.22
C ARG A 142 7.42 -42.24 -46.16
N GLY A 143 6.60 -41.22 -46.37
CA GLY A 143 5.47 -41.27 -47.30
C GLY A 143 5.92 -41.50 -48.75
N GLU A 144 6.97 -40.81 -49.20
CA GLU A 144 7.54 -40.98 -50.54
C GLU A 144 8.03 -42.42 -50.77
N ASP A 145 8.76 -43.00 -49.81
CA ASP A 145 9.29 -44.36 -49.92
C ASP A 145 8.17 -45.41 -49.92
N LEU A 146 7.10 -45.20 -49.15
CA LEU A 146 5.91 -46.05 -49.18
C LEU A 146 5.21 -45.99 -50.54
N LEU A 147 4.98 -44.79 -51.08
CA LEU A 147 4.37 -44.62 -52.40
C LEU A 147 5.21 -45.29 -53.50
N LYS A 148 6.54 -45.14 -53.48
CA LYS A 148 7.43 -45.84 -54.43
C LYS A 148 7.32 -47.35 -54.32
N ALA A 149 7.24 -47.89 -53.10
CA ALA A 149 7.07 -49.32 -52.89
C ALA A 149 5.72 -49.81 -53.43
N GLU A 150 4.64 -49.07 -53.19
CA GLU A 150 3.30 -49.36 -53.70
C GLU A 150 3.24 -49.31 -55.23
N GLU A 151 3.80 -48.26 -55.85
CA GLU A 151 3.91 -48.14 -57.30
C GLU A 151 4.71 -49.30 -57.91
N THR A 152 5.82 -49.66 -57.27
CA THR A 152 6.65 -50.78 -57.71
C THR A 152 5.91 -52.11 -57.60
N ALA A 153 5.21 -52.34 -56.49
CA ALA A 153 4.35 -53.52 -56.31
C ALA A 153 3.22 -53.56 -57.35
N ALA A 154 2.58 -52.42 -57.65
CA ALA A 154 1.56 -52.32 -58.69
C ALA A 154 2.12 -52.65 -60.08
N LYS A 155 3.32 -52.17 -60.43
CA LYS A 155 4.02 -52.54 -61.67
C LYS A 155 4.26 -54.05 -61.78
N TYR A 156 4.73 -54.69 -60.70
CA TYR A 156 4.91 -56.14 -60.67
C TYR A 156 3.59 -56.90 -60.84
N ARG A 157 2.52 -56.47 -60.15
CA ARG A 157 1.18 -57.06 -60.29
C ARG A 157 0.64 -56.93 -61.73
N ALA A 158 0.86 -55.79 -62.38
CA ALA A 158 0.37 -55.55 -63.75
C ALA A 158 1.17 -56.33 -64.82
N THR A 159 2.48 -56.51 -64.62
CA THR A 159 3.35 -57.20 -65.58
C THR A 159 3.47 -58.71 -65.35
N GLY A 160 2.96 -59.22 -64.21
CA GLY A 160 3.05 -60.64 -63.84
C GLY A 160 4.47 -61.11 -63.49
N THR A 161 5.40 -60.18 -63.24
CA THR A 161 6.79 -60.50 -62.88
C THR A 161 7.00 -60.41 -61.37
N ALA A 162 7.77 -61.34 -60.80
CA ALA A 162 8.07 -61.34 -59.37
C ALA A 162 9.22 -60.38 -59.03
N PRO A 163 9.19 -59.72 -57.85
CA PRO A 163 10.31 -58.88 -57.40
C PRO A 163 11.61 -59.68 -57.29
N LYS A 164 12.66 -59.21 -57.97
CA LYS A 164 13.96 -59.91 -58.03
C LYS A 164 14.81 -59.79 -56.76
N LYS A 165 14.48 -58.85 -55.85
CA LYS A 165 15.15 -58.65 -54.56
C LYS A 165 14.14 -58.89 -53.44
N LEU A 166 13.93 -60.16 -53.08
CA LEU A 166 12.94 -60.55 -52.07
C LEU A 166 13.47 -60.47 -50.62
N LEU A 167 14.79 -60.36 -50.42
CA LEU A 167 15.48 -60.55 -49.13
C LEU A 167 16.71 -59.62 -48.98
N GLY A 168 16.50 -58.30 -48.93
CA GLY A 168 17.56 -57.35 -48.55
C GLY A 168 17.40 -56.95 -47.08
N CYS A 169 18.24 -57.50 -46.20
CA CYS A 169 18.24 -57.26 -44.76
C CYS A 169 18.11 -55.78 -44.37
N PHE A 170 17.18 -55.51 -43.45
CA PHE A 170 17.19 -54.35 -42.57
C PHE A 170 18.51 -54.33 -41.81
N SER A 171 19.43 -53.42 -42.16
CA SER A 171 20.60 -53.12 -41.34
C SER A 171 20.52 -51.64 -40.96
N SER A 172 20.74 -51.41 -39.66
CA SER A 172 20.51 -50.18 -38.88
C SER A 172 21.06 -48.89 -39.46
#